data_AF-A0A1Y2WJ51-F1
#
_entry.id   AF-A0A1Y2WJ51-F1
#
_cell.length_a   1.000
_cell.length_b   1.000
_cell.length_c   1.000
_cell.angle_alpha   90.00
_cell.angle_beta   90.00
_cell.angle_gamma   90.00
#
_symmetry.space_group_name_H-M   'P 1'
#
loop_
_entity.id
_entity.type
_entity.pdbx_description
1 polymer ?
#
loop_
_entity_poly.entity_id
_entity_poly.type
_entity_poly.pdbx_seq_one_letter_code
_entity_poly.pdbx_strand_id
1 'polypeptide(L)'
;MPNLVHSLDAASLALLLDSYFNDGLHNIYTVHDCFAVTVNNVFSLLEFLKLTYIKIYSDETYLKKLDKGIKENIKSIYGNNVYDDSTRIIKMDNIELEFPNIDVVLGLEPKIDFDSLKKSSYILI
;
A
#
# COMPACT_ATOMS: atom_id res chain seq x y z
N MET A 1 -9.43 7.27 1.79
CA MET A 1 -9.98 5.90 1.71
C MET A 1 -9.38 5.07 2.85
N PRO A 2 -9.95 5.15 4.07
CA PRO A 2 -9.30 4.65 5.30
C PRO A 2 -8.96 3.16 5.26
N ASN A 3 -9.85 2.34 4.72
CA ASN A 3 -9.67 0.88 4.68
C ASN A 3 -8.47 0.44 3.86
N LEU A 4 -8.14 1.13 2.76
CA LEU A 4 -6.95 0.81 1.96
C LEU A 4 -5.68 1.11 2.76
N VAL A 5 -5.62 2.28 3.41
CA VAL A 5 -4.47 2.67 4.24
C VAL A 5 -4.29 1.68 5.38
N HIS A 6 -5.36 1.34 6.10
CA HIS A 6 -5.29 0.32 7.16
C HIS A 6 -4.88 -1.07 6.66
N SER A 7 -5.25 -1.42 5.42
CA SER A 7 -4.80 -2.69 4.81
C SER A 7 -3.30 -2.64 4.49
N LEU A 8 -2.79 -1.48 4.08
CA LEU A 8 -1.35 -1.27 3.86
C LEU A 8 -0.58 -1.25 5.18
N ASP A 9 -1.13 -0.68 6.26
CA ASP A 9 -0.53 -0.72 7.60
C ASP A 9 -0.42 -2.17 8.09
N ALA A 10 -1.48 -2.97 7.92
CA ALA A 10 -1.47 -4.39 8.26
C ALA A 10 -0.47 -5.19 7.41
N ALA A 11 -0.37 -4.90 6.11
CA ALA A 11 0.61 -5.53 5.23
C ALA A 11 2.05 -5.15 5.61
N SER A 12 2.27 -3.89 6.02
CA SER A 12 3.55 -3.41 6.55
C SER A 12 3.94 -4.18 7.80
N LEU A 13 3.02 -4.31 8.77
CA LEU A 13 3.25 -5.10 9.97
C LEU A 13 3.61 -6.56 9.64
N ALA A 14 2.87 -7.21 8.74
CA ALA A 14 3.13 -8.59 8.35
C ALA A 14 4.53 -8.76 7.72
N LEU A 15 4.91 -7.88 6.79
CA LEU A 15 6.22 -7.92 6.12
C LEU A 15 7.38 -7.60 7.07
N LEU A 16 7.16 -6.68 8.01
CA LEU A 16 8.11 -6.36 9.06
C LEU A 16 8.34 -7.58 9.95
N LEU A 17 7.27 -8.22 10.45
CA LEU A 17 7.37 -9.38 11.32
C LEU A 17 8.06 -10.55 10.63
N ASP A 18 7.73 -10.83 9.36
CA ASP A 18 8.40 -11.85 8.56
C ASP A 18 9.91 -11.58 8.48
N SER A 19 10.31 -10.36 8.11
CA SER A 19 11.73 -9.99 8.00
C SER A 19 12.44 -10.04 9.35
N TYR A 20 11.79 -9.54 10.41
CA TYR A 20 12.34 -9.48 11.77
C TYR A 20 12.58 -10.88 12.35
N PHE A 21 11.62 -11.79 12.20
CA PHE A 21 11.75 -13.16 12.70
C PHE A 21 12.70 -14.01 11.85
N ASN A 22 12.76 -13.79 10.54
CA ASN A 22 13.71 -14.46 9.66
C ASN A 22 15.17 -14.07 9.96
N ASP A 23 15.40 -12.90 10.56
CA ASP A 23 16.72 -12.46 11.05
C ASP A 23 17.07 -13.01 12.45
N GLY A 24 16.21 -13.87 13.02
CA GLY A 24 16.41 -14.48 14.34
C GLY A 24 16.15 -13.54 15.52
N LEU A 25 15.59 -12.36 15.27
CA LEU A 25 15.16 -11.46 16.34
C LEU A 25 13.84 -11.95 16.93
N HIS A 26 13.64 -11.69 18.22
CA HIS A 26 12.45 -12.12 18.97
C HIS A 26 11.96 -10.98 19.86
N ASN A 27 10.74 -11.13 20.40
CA ASN A 27 10.13 -10.20 21.36
C ASN A 27 9.87 -8.79 20.78
N ILE A 28 8.88 -8.73 19.88
CA ILE A 28 8.30 -7.49 19.38
C ILE A 28 6.84 -7.41 19.81
N TYR A 29 6.41 -6.21 20.22
CA TYR A 29 5.04 -5.89 20.57
C TYR A 29 4.55 -4.80 19.64
N THR A 30 3.34 -4.96 19.11
CA THR A 30 2.79 -3.99 18.15
C THR A 30 1.33 -3.71 18.47
N VAL A 31 0.94 -2.44 18.39
CA VAL A 31 -0.45 -2.01 18.41
C VAL A 31 -0.66 -1.15 17.17
N HIS A 32 -1.25 -1.75 16.12
CA HIS A 32 -1.36 -1.13 14.80
C HIS A 32 0.01 -0.67 14.25
N ASP A 33 0.24 0.63 14.22
CA ASP A 33 1.42 1.34 13.72
C ASP A 33 2.42 1.71 14.84
N CYS A 34 2.16 1.31 16.07
CA CYS A 34 3.06 1.49 17.21
C CYS A 34 3.85 0.20 17.47
N PHE A 35 5.16 0.32 17.68
CA PHE A 35 6.08 -0.82 17.85
C PHE A 35 6.91 -0.68 19.12
N ALA A 36 7.12 -1.78 19.84
CA ALA A 36 7.96 -1.85 21.02
C ALA A 36 8.83 -3.12 21.00
N VAL A 37 10.10 -2.95 21.34
CA VAL A 37 11.12 -4.00 21.42
C VAL A 37 12.04 -3.74 22.61
N THR A 38 12.88 -4.72 22.96
CA THR A 38 13.97 -4.51 23.91
C THR A 38 14.99 -3.50 23.37
N VAL A 39 15.65 -2.75 24.25
CA VAL A 39 16.55 -1.63 23.88
C VAL A 39 17.64 -2.04 22.88
N ASN A 40 18.19 -3.25 23.01
CA ASN A 40 19.21 -3.78 22.10
C ASN A 40 18.71 -4.00 20.67
N ASN A 41 17.39 -4.10 20.44
CA ASN A 41 16.79 -4.37 19.15
C ASN A 41 16.17 -3.13 18.49
N VAL A 42 16.21 -1.96 19.14
CA VAL A 42 15.56 -0.72 18.63
C VAL A 42 16.13 -0.31 17.27
N PHE A 43 17.46 -0.38 17.09
CA PHE A 43 18.09 -0.04 15.81
C PHE A 43 17.68 -1.00 14.69
N SER A 44 17.68 -2.30 14.96
CA SER A 44 17.23 -3.31 14.00
C SER A 44 15.76 -3.10 13.62
N LEU A 45 14.88 -2.83 14.59
CA LEU A 45 13.47 -2.52 14.33
C LEU A 45 13.33 -1.32 13.39
N LEU A 46 14.05 -0.23 13.64
CA LEU A 46 14.03 0.97 12.80
C LEU A 46 14.50 0.66 11.37
N GLU A 47 15.53 -0.17 11.21
CA GLU A 47 16.03 -0.59 9.90
C GLU A 47 15.00 -1.44 9.14
N PHE A 48 14.44 -2.47 9.78
CA PHE A 48 13.42 -3.31 9.18
C PHE A 48 12.17 -2.52 8.78
N LEU A 49 11.75 -1.57 9.60
CA LEU A 49 10.60 -0.73 9.30
C LEU A 49 10.85 0.17 8.08
N LYS A 50 12.02 0.81 8.00
CA LYS A 50 12.41 1.59 6.82
C LYS A 50 12.39 0.73 5.56
N LEU A 51 13.01 -0.44 5.60
CA LEU A 51 13.06 -1.37 4.47
C LEU A 51 11.66 -1.85 4.07
N THR A 52 10.78 -2.10 5.04
CA THR A 52 9.39 -2.50 4.80
C THR A 52 8.62 -1.41 4.06
N TYR A 53 8.70 -0.16 4.51
CA TYR A 53 8.04 0.96 3.83
C TYR A 53 8.61 1.22 2.44
N ILE A 54 9.94 1.13 2.27
CA ILE A 54 10.56 1.21 0.95
C ILE A 54 10.00 0.10 0.05
N LYS A 55 9.93 -1.13 0.54
CA LYS A 55 9.44 -2.28 -0.25
C LYS A 55 8.00 -2.12 -0.71
N ILE A 56 7.10 -1.61 0.15
CA ILE A 56 5.69 -1.41 -0.20
C ILE A 56 5.53 -0.24 -1.16
N TYR A 57 6.12 0.90 -0.83
CA TYR A 57 5.87 2.15 -1.56
C TYR A 57 6.76 2.34 -2.80
N SER A 58 7.78 1.50 -3.01
CA SER A 58 8.53 1.45 -4.27
C SER A 58 7.83 0.66 -5.38
N ASP A 59 6.75 -0.08 -5.08
CA ASP A 59 5.93 -0.69 -6.13
C ASP A 59 5.05 0.38 -6.80
N GLU A 60 5.58 1.06 -7.81
CA GLU A 60 4.85 2.05 -8.61
C GLU A 60 3.61 1.49 -9.32
N THR A 61 3.46 0.16 -9.39
CA THR A 61 2.35 -0.51 -10.06
C THR A 61 1.19 -0.84 -9.14
N TYR A 62 1.31 -0.69 -7.81
CA TYR A 62 0.28 -1.19 -6.88
C TYR A 62 -1.10 -0.53 -7.10
N LEU A 63 -1.14 0.78 -7.31
CA LEU A 63 -2.40 1.49 -7.57
C LEU A 63 -3.00 1.12 -8.93
N LYS A 64 -2.16 0.82 -9.93
CA LYS A 64 -2.62 0.31 -11.23
C LYS A 64 -3.19 -1.10 -11.11
N LYS A 65 -2.59 -1.96 -10.28
CA LYS A 65 -3.12 -3.29 -9.96
C LYS A 65 -4.45 -3.18 -9.22
N LEU A 66 -4.57 -2.26 -8.26
CA LEU A 66 -5.83 -2.01 -7.54
C LEU A 66 -6.93 -1.51 -8.49
N ASP A 67 -6.61 -0.52 -9.32
CA ASP A 67 -7.51 0.01 -10.35
C ASP A 67 -8.03 -1.09 -11.28
N LYS A 68 -7.12 -1.93 -11.79
CA LYS A 68 -7.47 -3.10 -12.61
C LYS A 68 -8.38 -4.08 -11.84
N GLY A 69 -8.04 -4.40 -10.60
CA GLY A 69 -8.84 -5.31 -9.76
C GLY A 69 -10.25 -4.79 -9.49
N ILE A 70 -10.43 -3.49 -9.29
CA ILE A 70 -11.75 -2.87 -9.14
C ILE A 70 -12.55 -3.01 -10.45
N LYS A 71 -11.95 -2.73 -11.61
CA LYS A 71 -12.62 -2.87 -12.92
C LYS A 71 -13.04 -4.32 -13.19
N GLU A 72 -12.15 -5.27 -12.91
CA GLU A 72 -12.43 -6.70 -13.06
C GLU A 72 -13.55 -7.16 -12.11
N ASN A 73 -13.56 -6.64 -10.87
CA ASN A 73 -14.62 -6.95 -9.91
C ASN A 73 -15.99 -6.42 -10.37
N ILE A 74 -16.05 -5.18 -10.87
CA ILE A 74 -17.28 -4.60 -11.45
C ILE A 74 -17.80 -5.46 -12.60
N LYS A 75 -16.93 -5.81 -13.56
CA LYS A 75 -17.29 -6.68 -14.70
C LYS A 75 -17.75 -8.07 -14.23
N SER A 76 -17.10 -8.62 -13.20
CA SER A 76 -17.45 -9.93 -12.66
C SER A 76 -18.81 -9.96 -11.98
N ILE A 77 -19.20 -8.88 -11.29
CA ILE A 77 -20.47 -8.84 -10.54
C ILE A 77 -21.63 -8.45 -11.45
N TYR A 78 -21.42 -7.48 -12.34
CA TYR A 78 -22.51 -6.88 -13.12
C TYR A 78 -22.49 -7.25 -14.61
N GLY A 79 -21.47 -7.97 -15.07
CA GLY A 79 -21.30 -8.40 -16.45
C GLY A 79 -20.34 -7.50 -17.25
N ASN A 80 -19.76 -8.07 -18.31
CA ASN A 80 -18.70 -7.41 -19.10
C ASN A 80 -19.15 -6.14 -19.83
N ASN A 81 -20.44 -5.96 -20.08
CA ASN A 81 -20.97 -4.83 -20.83
C ASN A 81 -21.23 -3.58 -19.96
N VAL A 82 -21.07 -3.70 -18.64
CA VAL A 82 -21.36 -2.62 -17.68
C VAL A 82 -20.24 -1.59 -17.62
N TYR A 83 -19.00 -1.98 -17.93
CA TYR A 83 -17.86 -1.07 -17.96
C TYR A 83 -17.24 -1.00 -19.35
N ASP A 84 -17.17 0.20 -19.92
CA ASP A 84 -16.48 0.47 -21.18
C ASP A 84 -15.06 0.95 -20.88
N ASP A 85 -14.05 0.14 -21.21
CA ASP A 85 -12.64 0.47 -20.98
C ASP A 85 -12.15 1.71 -21.76
N SER A 86 -12.78 2.03 -22.90
CA SER A 86 -12.37 3.14 -23.77
C SER A 86 -12.89 4.48 -23.27
N THR A 87 -14.16 4.53 -22.86
CA THR A 87 -14.79 5.75 -22.33
C THR A 87 -14.63 5.87 -20.82
N ARG A 88 -14.36 4.76 -20.13
CA ARG A 88 -14.32 4.59 -18.67
C ARG A 88 -15.68 4.86 -18.03
N ILE A 89 -16.77 4.64 -18.77
CA ILE A 89 -18.13 4.82 -18.26
C ILE A 89 -18.64 3.49 -17.70
N ILE A 90 -19.21 3.56 -16.49
CA ILE A 90 -20.00 2.49 -15.90
C ILE A 90 -21.47 2.76 -16.21
N LYS A 91 -22.15 1.82 -16.87
CA LYS A 91 -23.59 1.89 -17.18
C LYS A 91 -24.34 0.84 -16.38
N MET A 92 -25.14 1.29 -15.42
CA MET A 92 -25.98 0.41 -14.61
C MET A 92 -27.39 0.99 -14.53
N ASP A 93 -28.38 0.19 -14.93
CA ASP A 93 -29.78 0.59 -15.04
C ASP A 93 -29.95 1.89 -15.86
N ASN A 94 -30.19 3.01 -15.19
CA ASN A 94 -30.35 4.35 -15.78
C ASN A 94 -29.28 5.35 -15.28
N ILE A 95 -28.18 4.85 -14.70
CA ILE A 95 -27.09 5.67 -14.18
C ILE A 95 -25.85 5.44 -15.03
N GLU A 96 -25.27 6.54 -15.52
CA GLU A 96 -23.95 6.56 -16.12
C GLU A 96 -22.99 7.27 -15.16
N LEU A 97 -21.90 6.59 -14.79
CA LEU A 97 -20.85 7.13 -13.92
C LEU A 97 -19.53 7.12 -14.65
N GLU A 98 -18.81 8.24 -14.64
CA GLU A 98 -17.42 8.28 -15.11
C GLU A 98 -16.51 7.66 -14.04
N PHE A 99 -15.77 6.63 -14.42
CA PHE A 99 -14.76 6.01 -13.58
C PHE A 99 -13.45 6.80 -13.66
N PRO A 100 -12.75 7.03 -12.52
CA PRO A 100 -11.53 7.83 -12.50
C PRO A 100 -10.43 7.32 -13.43
N ASN A 101 -9.60 8.24 -13.94
CA ASN A 101 -8.38 7.89 -14.67
C ASN A 101 -7.21 7.73 -13.70
N ILE A 102 -6.71 6.50 -13.57
CA ILE A 102 -5.56 6.26 -12.71
C ILE A 102 -4.32 7.05 -13.12
N ASP A 103 -4.07 7.23 -14.42
CA ASP A 103 -2.88 7.94 -14.89
C ASP A 103 -2.98 9.46 -14.59
N VAL A 104 -4.19 10.03 -14.56
CA VAL A 104 -4.40 11.42 -14.14
C VAL A 104 -4.24 11.57 -12.63
N VAL A 105 -4.75 10.60 -11.86
CA VAL A 105 -4.66 10.61 -10.38
C VAL A 105 -3.21 10.46 -9.92
N LEU A 106 -2.43 9.59 -10.57
CA LEU A 106 -1.01 9.43 -10.28
C LEU A 106 -0.19 10.65 -10.69
N GLY A 107 -0.66 11.42 -11.67
CA GLY A 107 -0.01 12.64 -12.14
C GLY A 107 1.37 12.39 -12.74
N LEU A 108 2.23 13.42 -12.70
CA LEU A 108 3.67 13.24 -12.95
C LEU A 108 4.27 12.45 -11.79
N GLU A 109 5.05 11.41 -12.10
CA GLU A 109 5.70 10.53 -11.12
C GLU A 109 6.21 11.31 -9.90
N PRO A 110 5.61 11.13 -8.71
CA PRO A 110 6.22 11.65 -7.51
C PRO A 110 7.53 10.89 -7.31
N LYS A 111 8.67 11.57 -7.48
CA LYS A 111 9.97 11.03 -7.09
C LYS A 111 10.00 10.92 -5.57
N ILE A 112 9.62 9.76 -5.05
CA ILE A 112 9.82 9.43 -3.65
C ILE A 112 11.32 9.27 -3.42
N ASP A 113 11.88 10.14 -2.58
CA ASP A 113 13.27 10.03 -2.17
C ASP A 113 13.41 8.96 -1.06
N PHE A 114 13.57 7.72 -1.49
CA PHE A 114 13.81 6.60 -0.56
C PHE A 114 15.13 6.75 0.21
N ASP A 115 16.09 7.54 -0.25
CA ASP A 115 17.32 7.79 0.50
C ASP A 115 17.07 8.72 1.69
N SER A 116 16.16 9.69 1.54
CA SER A 116 15.66 10.47 2.68
C SER A 116 14.97 9.58 3.72
N LEU A 117 14.20 8.57 3.28
CA LEU A 117 13.54 7.62 4.19
C LEU A 117 14.57 6.77 4.97
N LYS A 118 15.61 6.27 4.29
CA LYS A 118 16.70 5.53 4.93
C LYS A 118 17.43 6.36 5.99
N LYS A 119 17.65 7.64 5.71
CA LYS A 119 18.33 8.60 6.60
C LYS A 119 17.44 9.14 7.73
N SER A 120 16.12 8.93 7.66
CA SER A 120 15.19 9.48 8.64
C SER A 120 15.43 8.90 10.03
N SER A 121 15.57 9.78 11.03
CA SER A 121 15.62 9.40 12.45
C SER A 121 14.23 9.35 13.10
N TYR A 122 13.19 9.84 12.42
CA TYR A 122 11.89 10.16 13.01
C TYR A 122 10.72 9.48 12.30
N ILE A 123 10.97 8.33 11.68
CA ILE A 123 9.94 7.53 11.00
C ILE A 123 8.90 6.93 11.97
N LEU A 124 9.21 6.92 13.28
CA LEU A 124 8.39 6.34 14.36
C LEU A 124 8.03 7.35 15.46
N ILE A 125 8.11 8.66 15.19
CA ILE A 125 7.70 9.70 16.18
C ILE A 125 6.23 10.05 16.01
#